data_AF-A0A2N1MQA4-F1
#
_entry.id   AF-A0A2N1MQA4-F1
#
_cell.length_a   1.000
_cell.length_b   1.000
_cell.length_c   1.000
_cell.angle_alpha   90.00
_cell.angle_beta   90.00
_cell.angle_gamma   90.00
#
_symmetry.space_group_name_H-M   'P 1'
#
loop_
_entity.id
_entity.type
_entity.pdbx_description
1 polymer ?
#
loop_
_entity_poly.entity_id
_entity_poly.type
_entity_poly.pdbx_seq_one_letter_code
_entity_poly.pdbx_strand_id
1 'polypeptide(L)'
;MVKPYLSEHDQTIPIESLPESKRNVFAFYVTILCGYIVKIEEQNWIDFGFCSCKSGDDYNDYLRLTEENRLASFYEDLIVQKGCKVDEFHDAYLSGTILDLLRRNCSSNDCNWLSENKIEVRGYHQPNKSVYDLKQYALSESARLVPPVYVDYGFINCRTEDEKRQFKHMYRKLIKTPRFDPRDLHEACLAGKIFDYVKSILPDEVLKAELFKNPYPLKDI
;
A
#
# COMPACT_ATOMS: atom_id res chain seq x y z
N MET A 1 -1.00 26.12 -1.65
CA MET A 1 0.25 25.36 -1.87
C MET A 1 0.22 24.56 -3.18
N VAL A 2 -0.84 23.80 -3.47
CA VAL A 2 -0.96 23.02 -4.73
C VAL A 2 -1.24 23.88 -5.97
N LYS A 3 -1.82 25.08 -5.81
CA LYS A 3 -2.25 25.96 -6.92
C LYS A 3 -1.22 26.12 -8.07
N PRO A 4 0.09 26.30 -7.84
CA PRO A 4 1.10 26.40 -8.91
C PRO A 4 1.26 25.13 -9.77
N TYR A 5 0.77 23.99 -9.29
CA TYR A 5 0.83 22.68 -9.94
C TYR A 5 -0.47 22.30 -10.67
N LEU A 6 -1.51 23.15 -10.58
CA LEU A 6 -2.78 22.98 -11.28
C LEU A 6 -2.75 23.65 -12.64
N SER A 7 -3.51 23.10 -13.60
CA SER A 7 -3.82 23.82 -14.85
C SER A 7 -4.60 25.09 -14.57
N GLU A 8 -4.56 26.05 -15.50
CA GLU A 8 -5.34 27.30 -15.38
C GLU A 8 -6.83 27.02 -15.19
N HIS A 9 -7.36 26.00 -15.86
CA HIS A 9 -8.75 25.59 -15.72
C HIS A 9 -9.05 25.11 -14.29
N ASP A 10 -8.27 24.16 -13.76
CA ASP A 10 -8.50 23.59 -12.43
C ASP A 10 -8.31 24.60 -11.30
N GLN A 11 -7.55 25.69 -11.53
CA GLN A 11 -7.41 26.77 -10.56
C GLN A 11 -8.69 27.60 -10.37
N THR A 12 -9.63 27.52 -11.31
CA THR A 12 -10.84 28.37 -11.33
C THR A 12 -12.11 27.65 -10.89
N ILE A 13 -12.08 26.32 -10.83
CA ILE A 13 -13.24 25.51 -10.47
C ILE A 13 -13.15 24.97 -9.03
N PRO A 14 -14.29 24.74 -8.35
CA PRO A 14 -14.29 24.09 -7.04
C PRO A 14 -13.70 22.68 -7.11
N ILE A 15 -12.92 22.29 -6.10
CA ILE A 15 -12.26 20.98 -6.04
C ILE A 15 -13.28 19.84 -6.08
N GLU A 16 -14.44 20.04 -5.48
CA GLU A 16 -15.56 19.09 -5.45
C GLU A 16 -16.10 18.76 -6.84
N SER A 17 -15.90 19.68 -7.80
CA SER A 17 -16.32 19.51 -9.20
C SER A 17 -15.33 18.66 -10.02
N LEU A 18 -14.12 18.44 -9.52
CA LEU A 18 -13.13 17.59 -10.18
C LEU A 18 -13.52 16.11 -10.07
N PRO A 19 -13.15 15.25 -11.05
CA PRO A 19 -13.30 13.80 -10.93
C PRO A 19 -12.65 13.26 -9.65
N GLU A 20 -13.22 12.19 -9.08
CA GLU A 20 -12.73 11.60 -7.83
C GLU A 20 -11.24 11.25 -7.88
N SER A 21 -10.79 10.61 -8.96
CA SER A 21 -9.38 10.28 -9.17
C SER A 21 -8.47 11.51 -9.15
N LYS A 22 -8.94 12.65 -9.67
CA LYS A 22 -8.19 13.91 -9.67
C LYS A 22 -8.19 14.57 -8.29
N ARG A 23 -9.29 14.47 -7.54
CA ARG A 23 -9.34 14.89 -6.13
C ARG A 23 -8.38 14.08 -5.25
N ASN A 24 -8.24 12.78 -5.52
CA ASN A 24 -7.29 11.91 -4.82
C ASN A 24 -5.84 12.36 -5.06
N VAL A 25 -5.50 12.67 -6.33
CA VAL A 25 -4.18 13.24 -6.69
C VAL A 25 -3.98 14.62 -6.05
N PHE A 26 -5.00 15.49 -6.05
CA PHE A 26 -4.94 16.79 -5.40
C PHE A 26 -4.62 16.66 -3.89
N ALA A 27 -5.36 15.80 -3.18
CA ALA A 27 -5.15 15.55 -1.76
C ALA A 27 -3.74 15.01 -1.48
N PHE A 28 -3.25 14.12 -2.34
CA PHE A 28 -1.89 13.61 -2.27
C PHE A 28 -0.83 14.71 -2.42
N TYR A 29 -0.99 15.61 -3.40
CA TYR A 29 -0.10 16.76 -3.58
C TYR A 29 -0.10 17.67 -2.35
N VAL A 30 -1.26 17.92 -1.72
CA VAL A 30 -1.33 18.68 -0.46
C VAL A 30 -0.49 17.99 0.62
N THR A 31 -0.66 16.69 0.79
CA THR A 31 0.03 15.91 1.82
C THR A 31 1.55 15.98 1.65
N ILE A 32 2.06 15.69 0.44
CA ILE A 32 3.51 15.68 0.16
C ILE A 32 4.12 17.08 0.29
N LEU A 33 3.48 18.12 -0.28
CA LEU A 33 4.01 19.48 -0.21
C LEU A 33 4.03 20.07 1.21
N CYS A 34 3.20 19.55 2.10
CA CYS A 34 3.23 19.90 3.52
C CYS A 34 4.30 19.12 4.33
N GLY A 35 5.09 18.26 3.68
CA GLY A 35 6.10 17.42 4.33
C GLY A 35 5.51 16.26 5.13
N TYR A 36 4.28 15.84 4.82
CA TYR A 36 3.63 14.70 5.46
C TYR A 36 3.68 13.46 4.56
N ILE A 37 3.51 12.29 5.17
CA ILE A 37 3.31 11.01 4.48
C ILE A 37 1.81 10.73 4.44
N VAL A 38 1.37 10.05 3.38
CA VAL A 38 -0.01 9.55 3.26
C VAL A 38 -0.33 8.61 4.41
N LYS A 39 -1.50 8.79 5.04
CA LYS A 39 -1.92 7.95 6.15
C LYS A 39 -2.31 6.57 5.65
N ILE A 40 -2.04 5.55 6.46
CA ILE A 40 -2.33 4.16 6.11
C ILE A 40 -3.80 3.92 5.79
N GLU A 41 -4.73 4.68 6.39
CA GLU A 41 -6.17 4.59 6.14
C GLU A 41 -6.61 5.11 4.76
N GLU A 42 -5.76 5.87 4.08
CA GLU A 42 -6.11 6.51 2.81
C GLU A 42 -5.87 5.56 1.63
N GLN A 43 -6.76 5.57 0.64
CA GLN A 43 -6.60 4.78 -0.59
C GLN A 43 -5.28 5.11 -1.30
N ASN A 44 -4.85 6.37 -1.23
CA ASN A 44 -3.56 6.82 -1.76
C ASN A 44 -2.35 6.08 -1.17
N TRP A 45 -2.44 5.53 0.05
CA TRP A 45 -1.36 4.75 0.64
C TRP A 45 -1.17 3.42 -0.10
N ILE A 46 -2.26 2.82 -0.56
CA ILE A 46 -2.22 1.66 -1.46
C ILE A 46 -1.83 2.10 -2.87
N ASP A 47 -2.58 3.04 -3.43
CA ASP A 47 -2.50 3.37 -4.84
C ASP A 47 -1.13 3.93 -5.24
N PHE A 48 -0.51 4.73 -4.37
CA PHE A 48 0.80 5.33 -4.62
C PHE A 48 1.95 4.53 -4.01
N GLY A 49 1.70 3.29 -3.61
CA GLY A 49 2.73 2.27 -3.38
C GLY A 49 3.39 2.27 -2.01
N PHE A 50 2.95 3.11 -1.07
CA PHE A 50 3.41 3.07 0.33
C PHE A 50 3.10 1.71 0.98
N CYS A 51 2.03 1.06 0.56
CA CYS A 51 1.71 -0.30 0.99
C CYS A 51 2.80 -1.35 0.69
N SER A 52 3.65 -1.12 -0.31
CA SER A 52 4.77 -2.01 -0.68
C SER A 52 6.00 -1.84 0.20
N CYS A 53 6.13 -0.70 0.90
CA CYS A 53 7.24 -0.43 1.80
C CYS A 53 7.24 -1.40 2.99
N LYS A 54 8.40 -1.83 3.47
CA LYS A 54 8.48 -2.64 4.69
C LYS A 54 8.05 -1.84 5.91
N SER A 55 7.29 -2.48 6.78
CA SER A 55 6.98 -1.91 8.09
C SER A 55 8.24 -1.96 8.95
N GLY A 56 8.69 -0.80 9.45
CA GLY A 56 9.82 -0.73 10.36
C GLY A 56 9.51 -1.35 11.72
N ASP A 57 10.56 -1.71 12.46
CA ASP A 57 10.46 -2.22 13.82
C ASP A 57 10.18 -1.06 14.78
N ASP A 58 9.06 -1.13 15.55
CA ASP A 58 8.59 -0.09 16.48
C ASP A 58 9.67 0.42 17.48
N TYR A 59 10.74 -0.35 17.71
CA TYR A 59 11.73 -0.08 18.75
C TYR A 59 12.85 0.89 18.32
N ASN A 60 13.06 1.12 17.02
CA ASN A 60 14.06 2.07 16.49
C ASN A 60 13.43 3.27 15.76
N ASP A 61 12.11 3.43 15.84
CA ASP A 61 11.31 4.41 15.09
C ASP A 61 11.32 5.83 15.71
N TYR A 62 12.46 6.26 16.27
CA TYR A 62 12.66 7.65 16.70
C TYR A 62 13.22 8.54 15.59
N LEU A 63 13.76 7.94 14.53
CA LEU A 63 14.21 8.59 13.31
C LEU A 63 13.45 7.96 12.16
N ARG A 64 12.35 8.60 11.76
CA ARG A 64 11.50 8.28 10.59
C ARG A 64 12.31 8.26 9.27
N LEU A 65 13.20 7.29 9.13
CA LEU A 65 13.91 6.92 7.90
C LEU A 65 13.29 5.62 7.36
N THR A 66 11.97 5.50 7.44
CA THR A 66 11.25 4.34 6.90
C THR A 66 11.27 4.38 5.38
N GLU A 67 11.10 3.20 4.74
CA GLU A 67 10.98 3.12 3.28
C GLU A 67 9.86 4.04 2.75
N GLU A 68 8.80 4.26 3.53
CA GLU A 68 7.71 5.19 3.20
C GLU A 68 8.18 6.66 3.14
N ASN A 69 9.08 7.10 4.03
CA ASN A 69 9.65 8.45 3.96
C ASN A 69 10.49 8.63 2.70
N ARG A 70 11.27 7.60 2.34
CA ARG A 70 12.05 7.62 1.11
C ARG A 70 11.18 7.61 -0.14
N LEU A 71 10.04 6.89 -0.11
CA LEU A 71 9.07 6.97 -1.18
C LEU A 71 8.42 8.36 -1.26
N ALA A 72 8.08 8.97 -0.12
CA ALA A 72 7.54 10.33 -0.06
C ALA A 72 8.53 11.36 -0.64
N SER A 73 9.84 11.22 -0.38
CA SER A 73 10.84 12.12 -0.97
C SER A 73 10.94 11.99 -2.49
N PHE A 74 10.71 10.80 -3.06
CA PHE A 74 10.64 10.68 -4.53
C PHE A 74 9.44 11.42 -5.14
N TYR A 75 8.30 11.36 -4.47
CA TYR A 75 7.14 12.13 -4.89
C TYR A 75 7.36 13.63 -4.69
N GLU A 76 8.00 14.05 -3.60
CA GLU A 76 8.37 15.45 -3.37
C GLU A 76 9.31 15.95 -4.46
N ASP A 77 10.37 15.21 -4.80
CA ASP A 77 11.30 15.58 -5.86
C ASP A 77 10.61 15.66 -7.23
N LEU A 78 9.73 14.71 -7.54
CA LEU A 78 8.93 14.74 -8.76
C LEU A 78 8.06 16.02 -8.84
N ILE A 79 7.42 16.40 -7.74
CA ILE A 79 6.53 17.57 -7.71
C ILE A 79 7.35 18.87 -7.72
N VAL A 80 8.30 19.01 -6.79
CA VAL A 80 9.01 20.26 -6.51
C VAL A 80 10.18 20.48 -7.46
N GLN A 81 11.06 19.48 -7.64
CA GLN A 81 12.27 19.63 -8.45
C GLN A 81 12.00 19.48 -9.94
N LYS A 82 11.09 18.57 -10.31
CA LYS A 82 10.73 18.34 -11.72
C LYS A 82 9.51 19.12 -12.17
N GLY A 83 8.77 19.73 -11.23
CA GLY A 83 7.63 20.58 -11.56
C GLY A 83 6.43 19.80 -12.11
N CYS A 84 6.32 18.49 -11.79
CA CYS A 84 5.24 17.64 -12.27
C CYS A 84 3.88 18.24 -11.90
N LYS A 85 3.00 18.37 -12.89
CA LYS A 85 1.68 18.97 -12.73
C LYS A 85 0.66 17.91 -12.30
N VAL A 86 -0.40 18.38 -11.64
CA VAL A 86 -1.50 17.51 -11.20
C VAL A 86 -2.11 16.74 -12.38
N ASP A 87 -2.26 17.38 -13.55
CA ASP A 87 -2.78 16.74 -14.75
C ASP A 87 -1.88 15.62 -15.27
N GLU A 88 -0.57 15.89 -15.36
CA GLU A 88 0.41 14.88 -15.79
C GLU A 88 0.41 13.66 -14.86
N PHE A 89 0.38 13.90 -13.55
CA PHE A 89 0.31 12.82 -12.58
C PHE A 89 -1.03 12.09 -12.62
N HIS A 90 -2.13 12.82 -12.80
CA HIS A 90 -3.48 12.25 -12.92
C HIS A 90 -3.61 11.38 -14.16
N ASP A 91 -3.06 11.80 -15.30
CA ASP A 91 -3.00 10.99 -16.52
C ASP A 91 -2.19 9.71 -16.31
N ALA A 92 -1.04 9.82 -15.63
CA ALA A 92 -0.23 8.66 -15.25
C ALA A 92 -0.99 7.73 -14.29
N TYR A 93 -1.77 8.27 -13.36
CA TYR A 93 -2.60 7.49 -12.45
C TYR A 93 -3.73 6.75 -13.17
N LEU A 94 -4.41 7.41 -14.10
CA LEU A 94 -5.45 6.77 -14.92
C LEU A 94 -4.87 5.68 -15.82
N SER A 95 -3.68 5.91 -16.36
CA SER A 95 -2.99 4.99 -17.28
C SER A 95 -2.21 3.87 -16.57
N GLY A 96 -2.02 3.98 -15.25
CA GLY A 96 -1.22 3.03 -14.47
C GLY A 96 0.29 3.13 -14.70
N THR A 97 0.80 4.33 -15.00
CA THR A 97 2.20 4.59 -15.38
C THR A 97 2.92 5.54 -14.40
N ILE A 98 2.38 5.74 -13.18
CA ILE A 98 3.04 6.56 -12.14
C ILE A 98 4.46 6.06 -11.84
N LEU A 99 4.67 4.75 -11.78
CA LEU A 99 6.01 4.20 -11.52
C LEU A 99 7.00 4.58 -12.63
N ASP A 100 6.54 4.65 -13.88
CA ASP A 100 7.36 5.11 -15.01
C ASP A 100 7.62 6.61 -14.93
N LEU A 101 6.66 7.39 -14.42
CA LEU A 101 6.83 8.81 -14.13
C LEU A 101 7.90 9.04 -13.05
N LEU A 102 7.88 8.27 -11.97
CA LEU A 102 8.94 8.29 -10.95
C LEU A 102 10.29 7.89 -11.54
N ARG A 103 10.33 6.79 -12.31
CA ARG A 103 11.55 6.25 -12.91
C ARG A 103 12.24 7.20 -13.89
N ARG A 104 11.47 7.93 -14.69
CA ARG A 104 12.01 8.92 -15.63
C ARG A 104 12.63 10.13 -14.94
N ASN A 105 12.25 10.37 -13.69
CA ASN A 105 12.59 11.57 -12.95
C ASN A 105 13.58 11.34 -11.80
N CYS A 106 13.88 10.08 -11.46
CA CYS A 106 14.85 9.71 -10.43
C CYS A 106 16.31 9.72 -10.93
N SER A 107 17.26 9.87 -10.00
CA SER A 107 18.67 9.59 -10.27
C SER A 107 18.90 8.08 -10.41
N SER A 108 20.02 7.64 -11.00
CA SER A 108 20.31 6.21 -11.18
C SER A 108 20.26 5.40 -9.87
N ASN A 109 20.74 5.98 -8.77
CA ASN A 109 20.73 5.33 -7.45
C ASN A 109 19.31 5.18 -6.89
N ASP A 110 18.44 6.13 -7.18
CA ASP A 110 17.06 6.16 -6.72
C ASP A 110 16.17 5.19 -7.49
N CYS A 111 16.39 5.10 -8.81
CA CYS A 111 15.69 4.13 -9.65
C CYS A 111 16.05 2.67 -9.26
N ASN A 112 17.29 2.43 -8.83
CA ASN A 112 17.70 1.14 -8.27
C ASN A 112 16.95 0.83 -6.99
N TRP A 113 16.83 1.80 -6.07
CA TRP A 113 16.12 1.59 -4.81
C TRP A 113 14.64 1.21 -5.02
N LEU A 114 13.93 1.87 -5.94
CA LEU A 114 12.54 1.54 -6.27
C LEU A 114 12.40 0.08 -6.74
N SER A 115 13.38 -0.41 -7.48
CA SER A 115 13.38 -1.76 -8.05
C SER A 115 13.81 -2.81 -7.02
N GLU A 116 14.85 -2.54 -6.23
CA GLU A 116 15.36 -3.41 -5.16
C GLU A 116 14.32 -3.61 -4.04
N ASN A 117 13.62 -2.53 -3.66
CA ASN A 117 12.51 -2.58 -2.69
C ASN A 117 11.19 -2.97 -3.36
N LYS A 118 11.23 -3.12 -4.69
CA LYS A 118 10.24 -3.87 -5.46
C LYS A 118 8.87 -3.16 -5.36
N ILE A 119 8.91 -1.82 -5.31
CA ILE A 119 7.77 -0.92 -5.09
C ILE A 119 6.73 -1.12 -6.18
N GLU A 120 5.49 -1.39 -5.76
CA GLU A 120 4.34 -1.51 -6.67
C GLU A 120 3.44 -0.28 -6.50
N VAL A 121 3.09 0.36 -7.61
CA VAL A 121 2.17 1.50 -7.68
C VAL A 121 1.00 1.08 -8.58
N ARG A 122 -0.21 1.48 -8.20
CA ARG A 122 -1.46 1.03 -8.83
C ARG A 122 -2.12 2.17 -9.58
N GLY A 123 -2.54 1.91 -10.81
CA GLY A 123 -3.42 2.82 -11.56
C GLY A 123 -4.87 2.78 -11.07
N TYR A 124 -5.63 3.84 -11.31
CA TYR A 124 -6.98 4.03 -10.75
C TYR A 124 -7.93 2.83 -10.98
N HIS A 125 -7.87 2.22 -12.16
CA HIS A 125 -8.71 1.09 -12.56
C HIS A 125 -8.03 -0.29 -12.45
N GLN A 126 -6.78 -0.35 -12.01
CA GLN A 126 -6.07 -1.63 -11.90
C GLN A 126 -6.53 -2.41 -10.65
N PRO A 127 -6.57 -3.74 -10.67
CA PRO A 127 -6.86 -4.52 -9.47
C PRO A 127 -5.73 -4.38 -8.44
N ASN A 128 -6.07 -4.43 -7.16
CA ASN A 128 -5.11 -4.46 -6.06
C ASN A 128 -4.80 -5.90 -5.65
N LYS A 129 -3.57 -6.18 -5.20
CA LYS A 129 -3.30 -7.42 -4.47
C LYS A 129 -3.93 -7.29 -3.09
N SER A 130 -4.80 -8.23 -2.72
CA SER A 130 -5.53 -8.21 -1.44
C SER A 130 -4.62 -8.21 -0.21
N VAL A 131 -3.34 -8.58 -0.36
CA VAL A 131 -2.35 -8.50 0.73
C VAL A 131 -2.10 -7.07 1.21
N TYR A 132 -2.22 -6.09 0.32
CA TYR A 132 -2.04 -4.69 0.70
C TYR A 132 -3.22 -4.19 1.53
N ASP A 133 -4.43 -4.65 1.21
CA ASP A 133 -5.62 -4.42 2.03
C ASP A 133 -5.50 -5.14 3.39
N LEU A 134 -4.96 -6.37 3.42
CA LEU A 134 -4.67 -7.08 4.67
C LEU A 134 -3.69 -6.27 5.52
N LYS A 135 -2.63 -5.76 4.92
CA LYS A 135 -1.61 -4.98 5.60
C LYS A 135 -2.21 -3.71 6.20
N GLN A 136 -3.00 -2.98 5.42
CA GLN A 136 -3.76 -1.82 5.90
C GLN A 136 -4.66 -2.20 7.08
N TYR A 137 -5.46 -3.27 6.93
CA TYR A 137 -6.38 -3.74 7.97
C TYR A 137 -5.68 -4.14 9.27
N ALA A 138 -4.53 -4.82 9.19
CA ALA A 138 -3.81 -5.32 10.36
C ALA A 138 -3.06 -4.22 11.13
N LEU A 139 -2.53 -3.22 10.41
CA LEU A 139 -1.74 -2.13 10.98
C LEU A 139 -2.59 -0.94 11.47
N SER A 140 -3.74 -0.70 10.85
CA SER A 140 -4.67 0.37 11.24
C SER A 140 -5.78 -0.12 12.17
N GLU A 141 -6.12 0.65 13.19
CA GLU A 141 -7.25 0.35 14.07
C GLU A 141 -8.61 0.71 13.43
N SER A 142 -8.63 1.62 12.46
CA SER A 142 -9.86 2.14 11.84
C SER A 142 -10.14 1.53 10.46
N ALA A 143 -9.14 0.90 9.82
CA ALA A 143 -9.33 0.22 8.55
C ALA A 143 -10.37 -0.92 8.66
N ARG A 144 -11.24 -1.00 7.66
CA ARG A 144 -12.31 -2.01 7.60
C ARG A 144 -11.80 -3.31 7.01
N LEU A 145 -12.38 -4.43 7.46
CA LEU A 145 -12.15 -5.73 6.86
C LEU A 145 -12.89 -5.82 5.53
N VAL A 146 -12.16 -5.79 4.41
CA VAL A 146 -12.74 -5.84 3.06
C VAL A 146 -12.97 -7.30 2.61
N PRO A 147 -13.91 -7.56 1.68
CA PRO A 147 -14.26 -8.92 1.27
C PRO A 147 -13.08 -9.78 0.75
N PRO A 148 -12.13 -9.25 -0.06
CA PRO A 148 -10.97 -10.03 -0.46
C PRO A 148 -10.16 -10.49 0.75
N VAL A 149 -9.91 -9.59 1.72
CA VAL A 149 -9.16 -9.96 2.93
C VAL A 149 -9.91 -10.97 3.79
N TYR A 150 -11.25 -10.80 3.87
CA TYR A 150 -12.11 -11.70 4.63
C TYR A 150 -11.99 -13.16 4.17
N VAL A 151 -11.90 -13.36 2.86
CA VAL A 151 -11.86 -14.69 2.23
C VAL A 151 -10.41 -15.18 2.07
N ASP A 152 -9.57 -14.40 1.40
CA ASP A 152 -8.23 -14.80 0.96
C ASP A 152 -7.32 -15.17 2.14
N TYR A 153 -7.44 -14.41 3.24
CA TYR A 153 -6.61 -14.56 4.43
C TYR A 153 -7.34 -15.19 5.61
N GLY A 154 -8.47 -15.87 5.35
CA GLY A 154 -9.03 -16.83 6.29
C GLY A 154 -9.88 -16.25 7.44
N PHE A 155 -10.15 -14.95 7.48
CA PHE A 155 -11.03 -14.35 8.49
C PHE A 155 -12.47 -14.90 8.44
N ILE A 156 -12.89 -15.44 7.29
CA ILE A 156 -14.16 -16.17 7.13
C ILE A 156 -14.25 -17.41 8.02
N ASN A 157 -13.11 -18.00 8.41
CA ASN A 157 -13.07 -19.18 9.26
C ASN A 157 -13.17 -18.84 10.77
N CYS A 158 -13.03 -17.56 11.14
CA CYS A 158 -13.19 -17.11 12.51
C CYS A 158 -14.66 -17.13 12.93
N ARG A 159 -14.96 -17.74 14.08
CA ARG A 159 -16.34 -17.91 14.58
C ARG A 159 -16.80 -16.76 15.47
N THR A 160 -15.87 -16.04 16.08
CA THR A 160 -16.16 -14.95 17.02
C THR A 160 -15.35 -13.70 16.67
N GLU A 161 -15.82 -12.55 17.14
CA GLU A 161 -15.09 -11.28 16.98
C GLU A 161 -13.77 -11.27 17.75
N ASP A 162 -13.68 -12.01 18.87
CA ASP A 162 -12.43 -12.18 19.60
C ASP A 162 -11.41 -13.00 18.80
N GLU A 163 -11.86 -14.06 18.11
CA GLU A 163 -11.00 -14.84 17.22
C GLU A 163 -10.51 -13.98 16.05
N LYS A 164 -11.38 -13.17 15.43
CA LYS A 164 -10.98 -12.21 14.39
C LYS A 164 -9.96 -11.20 14.90
N ARG A 165 -10.14 -10.67 16.12
CA ARG A 165 -9.21 -9.70 16.73
C ARG A 165 -7.84 -10.32 17.01
N GLN A 166 -7.81 -11.54 17.56
CA GLN A 166 -6.57 -12.30 17.76
C GLN A 166 -5.88 -12.59 16.43
N PHE A 167 -6.64 -12.95 15.40
CA PHE A 167 -6.12 -13.24 14.07
C PHE A 167 -5.56 -12.00 13.38
N LYS A 168 -6.24 -10.84 13.51
CA LYS A 168 -5.72 -9.53 13.11
C LYS A 168 -4.39 -9.22 13.82
N HIS A 169 -4.29 -9.47 15.13
CA HIS A 169 -3.07 -9.24 15.90
C HIS A 169 -1.91 -10.15 15.43
N MET A 170 -2.18 -11.41 15.12
CA MET A 170 -1.19 -12.32 14.53
C MET A 170 -0.68 -11.79 13.18
N TYR A 171 -1.56 -11.37 12.28
CA TYR A 171 -1.15 -10.74 11.02
C TYR A 171 -0.34 -9.45 11.26
N ARG A 172 -0.71 -8.63 12.24
CA ARG A 172 0.07 -7.45 12.63
C ARG A 172 1.50 -7.84 13.04
N LYS A 173 1.65 -8.87 13.87
CA LYS A 173 2.95 -9.42 14.31
C LYS A 173 3.76 -9.95 13.12
N LEU A 174 3.11 -10.68 12.22
CA LEU A 174 3.72 -11.18 10.98
C LEU A 174 4.28 -10.02 10.15
N ILE A 175 3.45 -9.00 9.87
CA ILE A 175 3.80 -7.84 9.03
C ILE A 175 4.98 -7.04 9.60
N LYS A 176 5.06 -6.92 10.92
CA LYS A 176 6.15 -6.23 11.62
C LYS A 176 7.43 -7.05 11.76
N THR A 177 7.45 -8.29 11.25
CA THR A 177 8.67 -9.11 11.29
C THR A 177 9.59 -8.75 10.13
N PRO A 178 10.90 -8.50 10.33
CA PRO A 178 11.82 -8.07 9.26
C PRO A 178 11.90 -8.98 8.02
N ARG A 179 11.60 -10.28 8.19
CA ARG A 179 11.58 -11.29 7.12
C ARG A 179 10.30 -11.27 6.28
N PHE A 180 9.27 -10.54 6.71
CA PHE A 180 7.99 -10.50 6.02
C PHE A 180 8.09 -9.69 4.72
N ASP A 181 7.51 -10.25 3.66
CA ASP A 181 7.28 -9.58 2.40
C ASP A 181 5.81 -9.80 2.01
N PRO A 182 5.01 -8.73 1.78
CA PRO A 182 3.61 -8.89 1.41
C PRO A 182 3.42 -9.69 0.12
N ARG A 183 4.37 -9.61 -0.83
CA ARG A 183 4.28 -10.34 -2.10
C ARG A 183 4.40 -11.84 -1.86
N ASP A 184 5.31 -12.27 -1.00
CA ASP A 184 5.48 -13.69 -0.66
C ASP A 184 4.24 -14.26 0.03
N LEU A 185 3.57 -13.49 0.90
CA LEU A 185 2.30 -13.88 1.50
C LEU A 185 1.17 -13.96 0.46
N HIS A 186 1.15 -13.06 -0.53
CA HIS A 186 0.18 -13.13 -1.61
C HIS A 186 0.37 -14.38 -2.48
N GLU A 187 1.61 -14.72 -2.84
CA GLU A 187 1.91 -15.96 -3.55
C GLU A 187 1.54 -17.20 -2.72
N ALA A 188 1.85 -17.19 -1.42
CA ALA A 188 1.42 -18.26 -0.52
C ALA A 188 -0.11 -18.38 -0.43
N CYS A 189 -0.83 -17.25 -0.49
CA CYS A 189 -2.29 -17.23 -0.56
C CYS A 189 -2.80 -17.92 -1.83
N LEU A 190 -2.30 -17.52 -3.00
CA LEU A 190 -2.68 -18.11 -4.29
C LEU A 190 -2.31 -19.59 -4.40
N ALA A 191 -1.26 -20.03 -3.70
CA ALA A 191 -0.84 -21.43 -3.65
C ALA A 191 -1.61 -22.28 -2.60
N GLY A 192 -2.48 -21.67 -1.78
CA GLY A 192 -3.15 -22.36 -0.66
C GLY A 192 -2.20 -22.74 0.49
N LYS A 193 -1.09 -22.02 0.66
CA LYS A 193 0.03 -22.31 1.59
C LYS A 193 0.25 -21.22 2.66
N ILE A 194 -0.79 -20.46 3.01
CA ILE A 194 -0.68 -19.38 4.00
C ILE A 194 -0.17 -19.90 5.34
N PHE A 195 -0.70 -21.03 5.83
CA PHE A 195 -0.28 -21.61 7.11
C PHE A 195 1.23 -21.88 7.15
N ASP A 196 1.76 -22.52 6.11
CA ASP A 196 3.18 -22.87 6.01
C ASP A 196 4.05 -21.61 5.98
N TYR A 197 3.65 -20.60 5.20
CA TYR A 197 4.34 -19.32 5.13
C TYR A 197 4.39 -18.63 6.50
N VAL A 198 3.23 -18.51 7.18
CA VAL A 198 3.15 -17.86 8.49
C VAL A 198 3.99 -18.63 9.52
N LYS A 199 3.92 -19.97 9.53
CA LYS A 199 4.71 -20.79 10.45
C LYS A 199 6.22 -20.68 10.20
N SER A 200 6.65 -20.46 8.95
CA SER A 200 8.07 -20.26 8.62
C SER A 200 8.63 -18.95 9.20
N ILE A 201 7.80 -17.91 9.34
CA ILE A 201 8.20 -16.60 9.89
C ILE A 201 8.00 -16.55 11.40
N LEU A 202 6.89 -17.12 11.89
CA LEU A 202 6.46 -17.16 13.28
C LEU A 202 6.42 -18.62 13.82
N PRO A 203 7.56 -19.29 13.98
CA PRO A 203 7.61 -20.71 14.35
C PRO A 203 7.05 -21.01 15.75
N ASP A 204 7.12 -20.05 16.67
CA ASP A 204 6.66 -20.23 18.05
C ASP A 204 5.19 -19.86 18.27
N GLU A 205 4.51 -19.30 17.26
CA GLU A 205 3.11 -18.93 17.35
C GLU A 205 2.22 -20.19 17.36
N VAL A 206 1.23 -20.21 18.26
CA VAL A 206 0.21 -21.27 18.32
C VAL A 206 -0.84 -20.97 17.26
N LEU A 207 -0.74 -21.68 16.13
CA LEU A 207 -1.57 -21.44 14.96
C LEU A 207 -2.59 -22.58 14.76
N LYS A 208 -3.84 -22.19 14.51
CA LYS A 208 -4.91 -23.09 14.10
C LYS A 208 -4.93 -23.19 12.58
N ALA A 209 -4.50 -24.33 12.02
CA ALA A 209 -4.38 -24.51 10.57
C ALA A 209 -5.71 -24.29 9.83
N GLU A 210 -6.84 -24.64 10.45
CA GLU A 210 -8.18 -24.45 9.91
C GLU A 210 -8.53 -22.98 9.63
N LEU A 211 -7.93 -22.02 10.35
CA LEU A 211 -8.20 -20.60 10.12
C LEU A 211 -7.59 -20.09 8.82
N PHE A 212 -6.53 -20.73 8.33
CA PHE A 212 -5.79 -20.30 7.14
C PHE A 212 -6.31 -20.89 5.83
N LYS A 213 -7.39 -21.69 5.88
CA LYS A 213 -8.00 -22.25 4.68
C LYS A 213 -8.62 -21.15 3.83
N ASN A 214 -8.32 -21.15 2.54
CA ASN A 214 -8.89 -20.25 1.57
C ASN A 214 -9.33 -21.04 0.31
N PRO A 215 -10.00 -20.40 -0.67
CA PRO A 215 -10.47 -21.08 -1.88
C PRO A 215 -9.37 -21.47 -2.88
N TYR A 216 -8.11 -21.13 -2.62
CA TYR A 216 -7.01 -21.29 -3.59
C TYR A 216 -6.24 -22.61 -3.40
N PRO A 217 -5.57 -23.12 -4.45
CA PRO A 217 -5.60 -22.62 -5.83
C PRO A 217 -6.99 -22.83 -6.45
N LEU A 218 -7.46 -21.82 -7.19
CA LEU A 218 -8.70 -21.98 -7.95
C LEU A 218 -8.45 -23.04 -9.03
N LYS A 219 -9.35 -24.01 -9.15
CA LYS A 219 -9.29 -24.98 -10.25
C LYS A 219 -9.52 -24.24 -11.56
N ASP A 220 -8.81 -24.63 -12.61
CA ASP A 220 -9.13 -24.19 -13.96
C ASP A 220 -10.62 -24.49 -14.23
N ILE A 221 -11.37 -23.47 -14.62
CA ILE A 221 -12.80 -23.56 -14.98
C ILE A 221 -12.90 -23.92 -16.46
#